data_AF-A0A1X2GP17-F1
#
_entry.id   AF-A0A1X2GP17-F1
#
_cell.length_a   1.000
_cell.length_b   1.000
_cell.length_c   1.000
_cell.angle_alpha   90.00
_cell.angle_beta   90.00
_cell.angle_gamma   90.00
#
_symmetry.space_group_name_H-M   'P 1'
#
loop_
_entity.id
_entity.type
_entity.pdbx_description
1 polymer ?
#
loop_
_entity_poly.entity_id
_entity_poly.type
_entity_poly.pdbx_seq_one_letter_code
_entity_poly.pdbx_strand_id
1 'polypeptide(L)'
;MTTVILTPPNVLGFKRPLTQPIEEYLKVTNNGPVPIAFKVKTTAPKRYCVKPNSGIIEPNVSIDVQVVFQPFKEEPALDTKCKDKFMVQTAPIEESWRGYSMMELWGIVEAEYRSIIGQKKIKCTFLPPDHSIPEEEPFETTPFVVPEKQQLPKEETDMYSVTSKQQHLSATSLTASLPAIIDAAKRATEKSRESMHSQRSMASHLEDDDDQVDPMLASVRDSPPTLSTDAIPPPVPPPASASFMPELPPSTTSLNSDRLSGPRLDAYHSHLQQQLTDARAAADRLEQTNQQQQAQCNTLEEQHRALEAQIAQQTTQITQLITAKEQATEHHDRLTKEKTQLTAGMDQLSLGMDQLTKKNNQLMKDTELLVQENDQLIIDKDQLLKDKAQLMIEKDQLLKDKTQLANENGQLMIEKDQLLKDKTKIANDSDQLLKDKAQLDQLIIEKDQLVKDKAHLAKENERLQSEHDQLTADRLIKDRSTQASDPPSPYHHHQATLAMQNSAALTNINVPMEGYPPQVLMTVSGLVFLLTYLFF
;
A
#
# COMPACT_ATOMS: atom_id res chain seq x y z
N MET A 1 -18.78 -34.31 20.68
CA MET A 1 -17.51 -33.94 20.03
C MET A 1 -17.83 -33.30 18.70
N THR A 2 -17.36 -32.08 18.47
CA THR A 2 -17.61 -31.33 17.23
C THR A 2 -16.86 -31.98 16.07
N THR A 3 -17.58 -32.51 15.08
CA THR A 3 -16.98 -33.22 13.95
C THR A 3 -16.76 -32.25 12.79
N VAL A 4 -15.59 -31.60 12.76
CA VAL A 4 -15.20 -30.69 11.68
C VAL A 4 -14.39 -31.43 10.63
N ILE A 5 -14.83 -31.36 9.38
CA ILE A 5 -14.19 -31.99 8.24
C ILE A 5 -13.51 -30.89 7.40
N LEU A 6 -12.31 -31.19 6.92
CA LEU A 6 -11.56 -30.32 6.01
C LEU A 6 -11.38 -31.05 4.69
N THR A 7 -11.61 -30.34 3.59
CA THR A 7 -11.40 -30.86 2.24
C THR A 7 -10.59 -29.82 1.46
N PRO A 8 -9.34 -30.12 1.07
CA PRO A 8 -8.60 -31.35 1.33
C PRO A 8 -8.23 -31.55 2.82
N PRO A 9 -8.06 -32.80 3.32
CA PRO A 9 -7.95 -33.07 4.76
C PRO A 9 -6.56 -32.83 5.36
N ASN A 10 -5.50 -33.05 4.58
CA ASN A 10 -4.12 -33.13 5.09
C ASN A 10 -3.11 -32.26 4.34
N VAL A 11 -3.34 -31.98 3.05
CA VAL A 11 -2.41 -31.24 2.20
C VAL A 11 -3.17 -30.27 1.30
N LEU A 12 -2.69 -29.02 1.21
CA LEU A 12 -3.12 -28.01 0.26
C LEU A 12 -1.97 -27.78 -0.75
N GLY A 13 -2.22 -28.09 -2.02
CA GLY A 13 -1.19 -28.04 -3.06
C GLY A 13 -1.29 -26.76 -3.87
N PHE A 14 -0.17 -26.09 -4.10
CA PHE A 14 -0.08 -24.89 -4.93
C PHE A 14 0.73 -25.21 -6.19
N LYS A 15 0.09 -25.13 -7.36
CA LYS A 15 0.69 -25.47 -8.65
C LYS A 15 1.63 -24.36 -9.15
N ARG A 16 2.80 -24.73 -9.67
CA ARG A 16 3.70 -23.79 -10.36
C ARG A 16 3.03 -23.22 -11.62
N PRO A 17 3.34 -21.97 -12.02
CA PRO A 17 4.46 -21.13 -11.55
C PRO A 17 4.20 -20.39 -10.23
N LEU A 18 5.14 -20.48 -9.27
CA LEU A 18 5.04 -19.80 -7.97
C LEU A 18 5.38 -18.30 -8.03
N THR A 19 5.61 -17.77 -9.24
CA THR A 19 5.82 -16.34 -9.53
C THR A 19 4.51 -15.62 -9.85
N GLN A 20 3.38 -16.33 -9.80
CA GLN A 20 2.03 -15.79 -9.99
C GLN A 20 1.17 -16.05 -8.75
N PRO A 21 0.10 -15.25 -8.52
CA PRO A 21 -0.81 -15.53 -7.44
C PRO A 21 -1.59 -16.82 -7.74
N ILE A 22 -1.58 -17.76 -6.79
CA ILE A 22 -2.26 -19.05 -6.95
C ILE A 22 -3.39 -19.12 -5.95
N GLU A 23 -4.60 -19.39 -6.42
CA GLU A 23 -5.79 -19.51 -5.59
C GLU A 23 -6.14 -20.97 -5.36
N GLU A 24 -6.21 -21.36 -4.09
CA GLU A 24 -6.62 -22.69 -3.67
C GLU A 24 -7.74 -22.59 -2.64
N TYR A 25 -8.60 -23.61 -2.56
CA TYR A 25 -9.77 -23.58 -1.69
C TYR A 25 -9.69 -24.69 -0.64
N LEU A 26 -9.88 -24.29 0.62
CA LEU A 26 -10.05 -25.18 1.75
C LEU A 26 -11.51 -25.17 2.19
N LYS A 27 -12.25 -26.24 1.88
CA LYS A 27 -13.63 -26.41 2.34
C LYS A 27 -13.63 -26.87 3.80
N VAL A 28 -14.28 -26.10 4.67
CA VAL A 28 -14.46 -26.40 6.10
C VAL A 28 -15.93 -26.76 6.33
N THR A 29 -16.19 -27.99 6.74
CA THR A 29 -17.55 -28.53 6.93
C THR A 29 -17.83 -28.78 8.40
N ASN A 30 -18.92 -28.19 8.90
CA ASN A 30 -19.45 -28.47 10.23
C ASN A 30 -20.45 -29.63 10.14
N ASN A 31 -20.04 -30.85 10.53
CA ASN A 31 -20.94 -32.01 10.61
C ASN A 31 -21.52 -32.19 12.02
N GLY A 32 -21.47 -31.14 12.86
CA GLY A 32 -22.03 -31.13 14.20
C GLY A 32 -23.45 -30.54 14.23
N PRO A 33 -24.22 -30.82 15.31
CA PRO A 33 -25.57 -30.28 15.48
C PRO A 33 -25.61 -28.84 16.02
N VAL A 34 -24.45 -28.27 16.37
CA VAL A 34 -24.31 -26.93 16.99
C VAL A 34 -23.49 -26.04 16.05
N PRO A 35 -23.80 -24.74 15.91
CA PRO A 35 -22.95 -23.79 15.20
C PRO A 35 -21.53 -23.77 15.76
N ILE A 36 -20.55 -23.53 14.88
CA ILE A 36 -19.14 -23.45 15.26
C ILE A 36 -18.52 -22.14 14.78
N ALA A 37 -17.67 -21.55 15.60
CA ALA A 37 -16.73 -20.53 15.16
C ALA A 37 -15.50 -21.20 14.57
N PHE A 38 -14.95 -20.66 13.49
CA PHE A 38 -13.66 -21.09 12.95
C PHE A 38 -12.69 -19.91 12.81
N LYS A 39 -11.39 -20.21 12.88
CA LYS A 39 -10.29 -19.27 12.69
C LYS A 39 -9.12 -19.97 12.03
N VAL A 40 -8.59 -19.39 10.98
CA VAL A 40 -7.48 -19.93 10.21
C VAL A 40 -6.21 -19.18 10.57
N LYS A 41 -5.22 -19.92 11.08
CA LYS A 41 -3.87 -19.43 11.39
C LYS A 41 -2.87 -20.05 10.41
N THR A 42 -1.84 -19.31 10.03
CA THR A 42 -0.78 -19.78 9.12
C THR A 42 0.60 -19.51 9.71
N THR A 43 1.58 -20.36 9.38
CA THR A 43 2.99 -20.15 9.74
C THR A 43 3.69 -19.11 8.87
N ALA A 44 3.06 -18.65 7.77
CA ALA A 44 3.67 -17.70 6.84
C ALA A 44 2.66 -16.63 6.37
N PRO A 45 2.21 -15.71 7.25
CA PRO A 45 1.15 -14.74 6.94
C PRO A 45 1.50 -13.77 5.81
N LYS A 46 2.79 -13.53 5.54
CA LYS A 46 3.23 -12.72 4.40
C LYS A 46 3.09 -13.44 3.05
N ARG A 47 3.01 -14.77 3.04
CA ARG A 47 2.93 -15.60 1.83
C ARG A 47 1.52 -15.99 1.43
N TYR A 48 0.53 -15.84 2.30
CA TYR A 48 -0.83 -16.29 2.04
C TYR A 48 -1.83 -15.25 2.48
N CYS A 49 -2.75 -14.91 1.58
CA CYS A 49 -3.96 -14.20 1.92
C CYS A 49 -5.09 -15.23 2.10
N VAL A 50 -5.83 -15.17 3.21
CA VAL A 50 -6.89 -16.14 3.53
C VAL A 50 -8.22 -15.40 3.66
N LYS A 51 -9.24 -15.82 2.91
CA LYS A 51 -10.56 -15.19 2.87
C LYS A 51 -11.69 -16.24 2.81
N PRO A 52 -12.64 -16.25 3.77
CA PRO A 52 -12.58 -15.59 5.09
C PRO A 52 -11.52 -16.22 6.01
N ASN A 53 -10.87 -15.42 6.86
CA ASN A 53 -9.87 -15.92 7.83
C ASN A 53 -10.50 -16.42 9.15
N SER A 54 -11.75 -16.05 9.42
CA SER A 54 -12.53 -16.42 10.59
C SER A 54 -14.01 -16.19 10.29
N GLY A 55 -14.88 -16.86 11.03
CA GLY A 55 -16.32 -16.79 10.80
C GLY A 55 -17.10 -17.81 11.62
N ILE A 56 -18.40 -17.87 11.36
CA ILE A 56 -19.34 -18.82 11.96
C ILE A 56 -19.82 -19.77 10.86
N ILE A 57 -19.91 -21.07 11.18
CA ILE A 57 -20.46 -22.10 10.31
C ILE A 57 -21.63 -22.76 11.04
N GLU A 58 -22.83 -22.62 10.49
CA GLU A 58 -24.05 -23.24 11.03
C GLU A 58 -24.01 -24.78 10.92
N PRO A 59 -24.86 -25.51 11.67
CA PRO A 59 -24.93 -26.96 11.63
C PRO A 59 -25.11 -27.53 10.22
N ASN A 60 -24.35 -28.56 9.86
CA ASN A 60 -24.37 -29.23 8.55
C ASN A 60 -24.05 -28.34 7.34
N VAL A 61 -23.47 -27.16 7.56
CA VAL A 61 -23.05 -26.23 6.51
C VAL A 61 -21.54 -26.36 6.24
N SER A 62 -21.14 -26.08 5.01
CA SER A 62 -19.74 -25.96 4.60
C SER A 62 -19.43 -24.56 4.12
N ILE A 63 -18.22 -24.08 4.41
CA ILE A 63 -17.70 -22.81 3.89
C ILE A 63 -16.41 -23.06 3.12
N ASP A 64 -16.24 -22.36 2.00
CA ASP A 64 -15.02 -22.39 1.21
C ASP A 64 -14.09 -21.25 1.66
N VAL A 65 -12.94 -21.61 2.21
CA VAL A 65 -11.89 -20.69 2.60
C VAL A 65 -10.91 -20.58 1.43
N GLN A 66 -10.90 -19.42 0.77
CA GLN A 66 -9.95 -19.10 -0.28
C GLN A 66 -8.58 -18.81 0.33
N VAL A 67 -7.56 -19.48 -0.18
CA VAL A 67 -6.15 -19.33 0.20
C VAL A 67 -5.39 -18.89 -1.04
N VAL A 68 -5.01 -17.61 -1.07
CA VAL A 68 -4.27 -17.01 -2.17
C VAL A 68 -2.78 -16.96 -1.81
N PHE A 69 -1.98 -17.76 -2.49
CA PHE A 69 -0.53 -17.74 -2.42
C PHE A 69 0.02 -16.47 -3.06
N GLN A 70 0.94 -15.78 -2.37
CA GLN A 70 1.59 -14.57 -2.86
C GLN A 70 2.81 -14.92 -3.72
N PRO A 71 2.95 -14.32 -4.91
CA PRO A 71 4.09 -14.53 -5.81
C PRO A 71 5.46 -14.43 -5.14
N PHE A 72 6.37 -15.33 -5.49
CA PHE A 72 7.79 -15.11 -5.26
C PHE A 72 8.38 -14.12 -6.29
N LYS A 73 9.44 -13.40 -5.89
CA LYS A 73 10.21 -12.54 -6.80
C LYS A 73 10.97 -13.34 -7.87
N GLU A 74 11.42 -14.53 -7.50
CA GLU A 74 12.15 -15.46 -8.36
C GLU A 74 11.65 -16.87 -8.05
N GLU A 75 11.58 -17.73 -9.06
CA GLU A 75 11.02 -19.06 -8.91
C GLU A 75 11.94 -19.94 -8.04
N PRO A 76 11.46 -20.48 -6.90
CA PRO A 76 12.26 -21.39 -6.08
C PRO A 76 12.64 -22.65 -6.87
N ALA A 77 13.82 -23.20 -6.62
CA ALA A 77 14.29 -24.43 -7.26
C ALA A 77 13.26 -25.58 -7.13
N LEU A 78 13.20 -26.47 -8.13
CA LEU A 78 12.18 -27.53 -8.22
C LEU A 78 12.18 -28.49 -7.02
N ASP A 79 13.32 -28.64 -6.35
CA ASP A 79 13.52 -29.45 -5.14
C ASP A 79 13.10 -28.73 -3.84
N THR A 80 12.78 -27.44 -3.90
CA THR A 80 12.38 -26.64 -2.74
C THR A 80 11.03 -27.10 -2.22
N LYS A 81 11.02 -27.75 -1.05
CA LYS A 81 9.80 -28.19 -0.37
C LYS A 81 9.13 -27.03 0.36
N CYS A 82 7.81 -26.93 0.23
CA CYS A 82 7.03 -26.02 1.06
C CYS A 82 7.02 -26.50 2.52
N LYS A 83 7.38 -25.60 3.46
CA LYS A 83 7.41 -25.87 4.90
C LYS A 83 6.21 -25.29 5.64
N ASP A 84 5.31 -24.64 4.90
CA ASP A 84 4.19 -23.89 5.47
C ASP A 84 3.06 -24.80 5.91
N LYS A 85 2.31 -24.34 6.92
CA LYS A 85 1.17 -25.05 7.47
C LYS A 85 0.07 -24.06 7.79
N PHE A 86 -1.16 -24.48 7.53
CA PHE A 86 -2.34 -23.83 8.09
C PHE A 86 -2.87 -24.64 9.27
N MET A 87 -3.48 -23.93 10.21
CA MET A 87 -4.16 -24.49 11.36
C MET A 87 -5.55 -23.88 11.43
N VAL A 88 -6.57 -24.70 11.25
CA VAL A 88 -7.97 -24.32 11.44
C VAL A 88 -8.32 -24.63 12.89
N GLN A 89 -8.62 -23.60 13.66
CA GLN A 89 -9.18 -23.71 15.00
C GLN A 89 -10.69 -23.59 14.94
N THR A 90 -11.39 -24.40 15.71
CA THR A 90 -12.85 -24.40 15.77
C THR A 90 -13.34 -24.51 17.19
N ALA A 91 -14.40 -23.78 17.54
CA ALA A 91 -15.06 -23.88 18.84
C ALA A 91 -16.59 -23.89 18.65
N PRO A 92 -17.33 -24.74 19.38
CA PRO A 92 -18.79 -24.67 19.37
C PRO A 92 -19.24 -23.32 19.95
N ILE A 93 -20.27 -22.73 19.34
CA ILE A 93 -20.86 -21.47 19.79
C ILE A 93 -22.07 -21.77 20.65
N GLU A 94 -22.07 -21.26 21.88
CA GLU A 94 -23.26 -21.23 22.73
C GLU A 94 -24.20 -20.08 22.33
N GLU A 95 -25.48 -20.23 22.64
CA GLU A 95 -26.52 -19.26 22.30
C GLU A 95 -26.29 -17.89 22.93
N SER A 96 -25.64 -17.86 24.10
CA SER A 96 -25.19 -16.67 24.82
C SER A 96 -24.11 -15.87 24.08
N TRP A 97 -23.41 -16.48 23.11
CA TRP A 97 -22.29 -15.85 22.39
C TRP A 97 -22.64 -15.34 20.99
N ARG A 98 -23.85 -15.60 20.48
CA ARG A 98 -24.27 -15.25 19.11
C ARG A 98 -24.27 -13.74 18.81
N GLY A 99 -24.20 -12.88 19.82
CA GLY A 99 -24.18 -11.41 19.67
C GLY A 99 -22.81 -10.73 19.77
N TYR A 100 -21.73 -11.46 20.10
CA TYR A 100 -20.39 -10.88 20.23
C TYR A 100 -19.69 -10.75 18.88
N SER A 101 -18.79 -9.77 18.74
CA SER A 101 -17.91 -9.71 17.58
C SER A 101 -16.93 -10.89 17.56
N MET A 102 -16.43 -11.26 16.38
CA MET A 102 -15.48 -12.38 16.23
C MET A 102 -14.21 -12.19 17.09
N MET A 103 -13.76 -10.95 17.28
CA MET A 103 -12.61 -10.64 18.13
C MET A 103 -12.89 -10.91 19.61
N GLU A 104 -14.06 -10.49 20.11
CA GLU A 104 -14.49 -10.72 21.50
C GLU A 104 -14.75 -12.21 21.75
N LEU A 105 -15.41 -12.89 20.81
CA LEU A 105 -15.69 -14.32 20.86
C LEU A 105 -14.40 -15.12 21.03
N TRP A 106 -13.39 -14.87 20.18
CA TRP A 106 -12.10 -15.54 20.30
C TRP A 106 -11.34 -15.14 21.57
N GLY A 107 -11.52 -13.92 22.08
CA GLY A 107 -10.96 -13.50 23.37
C GLY A 107 -11.48 -14.34 24.53
N ILE A 108 -12.80 -14.54 24.61
CA ILE A 108 -13.46 -15.34 25.65
C ILE A 108 -13.10 -16.82 25.51
N VAL A 109 -13.22 -17.38 24.30
CA VAL A 109 -12.94 -18.80 24.03
C VAL A 109 -11.47 -19.14 24.27
N GLU A 110 -10.53 -18.28 23.85
CA GLU A 110 -9.10 -18.47 24.11
C GLU A 110 -8.73 -18.21 25.58
N ALA A 111 -9.56 -17.55 26.40
CA ALA A 111 -9.27 -17.29 27.82
C ALA A 111 -9.86 -18.37 28.75
N GLU A 112 -11.14 -18.68 28.59
CA GLU A 112 -11.93 -19.48 29.54
C GLU A 112 -12.21 -20.91 29.02
N TYR A 113 -12.25 -21.11 27.70
CA TYR A 113 -12.73 -22.34 27.08
C TYR A 113 -11.69 -22.99 26.15
N ARG A 114 -10.40 -22.97 26.53
CA ARG A 114 -9.31 -23.55 25.71
C ARG A 114 -9.46 -25.05 25.44
N SER A 115 -10.09 -25.79 26.35
CA SER A 115 -10.23 -27.25 26.28
C SER A 115 -11.21 -27.72 25.19
N ILE A 116 -12.15 -26.88 24.77
CA ILE A 116 -13.15 -27.20 23.74
C ILE A 116 -12.73 -26.78 22.32
N ILE A 117 -11.58 -26.10 22.19
CA ILE A 117 -11.05 -25.66 20.89
C ILE A 117 -10.49 -26.88 20.14
N GLY A 118 -11.19 -27.31 19.09
CA GLY A 118 -10.68 -28.24 18.11
C GLY A 118 -9.61 -27.58 17.23
N GLN A 119 -8.56 -28.32 16.87
CA GLN A 119 -7.51 -27.82 15.98
C GLN A 119 -7.19 -28.86 14.92
N LYS A 120 -7.18 -28.45 13.65
CA LYS A 120 -6.77 -29.32 12.54
C LYS A 120 -5.73 -28.62 11.68
N LYS A 121 -4.63 -29.31 11.43
CA LYS A 121 -3.46 -28.78 10.70
C LYS A 121 -3.41 -29.38 9.30
N ILE A 122 -3.14 -28.52 8.32
CA ILE A 122 -2.98 -28.88 6.91
C ILE A 122 -1.61 -28.39 6.43
N LYS A 123 -0.87 -29.24 5.73
CA LYS A 123 0.45 -28.91 5.19
C LYS A 123 0.32 -28.29 3.80
N CYS A 124 1.17 -27.35 3.46
CA CYS A 124 1.26 -26.83 2.10
C CYS A 124 2.27 -27.65 1.28
N THR A 125 2.00 -27.89 0.00
CA THR A 125 2.97 -28.47 -0.93
C THR A 125 3.04 -27.66 -2.21
N PHE A 126 4.21 -27.59 -2.83
CA PHE A 126 4.34 -27.04 -4.18
C PHE A 126 4.21 -28.18 -5.18
N LEU A 127 3.32 -28.01 -6.14
CA LEU A 127 3.07 -28.98 -7.20
C LEU A 127 3.80 -28.51 -8.49
N PRO A 128 4.30 -29.45 -9.31
CA PRO A 128 4.89 -29.11 -10.60
C PRO A 128 3.85 -28.41 -11.51
N PRO A 129 4.31 -27.65 -12.52
CA PRO A 129 3.39 -27.09 -13.52
C PRO A 129 2.71 -28.24 -14.26
N ASP A 130 1.42 -28.10 -14.60
CA ASP A 130 0.71 -29.06 -15.43
C ASP A 130 1.42 -29.10 -16.80
N HIS A 131 2.29 -30.07 -17.03
CA HIS A 131 2.64 -30.46 -18.39
C HIS A 131 1.37 -31.02 -19.00
N SER A 132 0.86 -30.35 -20.04
CA SER A 132 -0.04 -30.96 -21.00
C SER A 132 0.49 -32.35 -21.32
N ILE A 133 -0.29 -33.36 -20.96
CA ILE A 133 -0.10 -34.76 -21.36
C ILE A 133 -0.13 -34.80 -22.89
N PRO A 134 0.89 -35.37 -23.56
CA PRO A 134 0.64 -36.37 -24.58
C PRO A 134 0.78 -37.75 -23.94
N GLU A 135 -0.08 -38.63 -24.42
CA GLU A 135 -0.28 -40.04 -24.09
C GLU A 135 0.99 -40.86 -23.79
N GLU A 136 0.77 -41.81 -22.86
CA GLU A 136 1.35 -43.16 -22.77
C GLU A 136 2.88 -43.35 -22.71
N GLU A 137 3.38 -43.87 -21.59
CA GLU A 137 3.64 -45.31 -21.42
C GLU A 137 4.16 -45.60 -19.98
N PRO A 138 3.91 -46.79 -19.41
CA PRO A 138 4.15 -47.10 -18.01
C PRO A 138 5.37 -48.00 -17.75
N PHE A 139 5.72 -48.11 -16.46
CA PHE A 139 6.67 -49.06 -15.83
C PHE A 139 8.17 -48.84 -16.06
N GLU A 140 8.93 -48.60 -14.98
CA GLU A 140 9.63 -49.70 -14.32
C GLU A 140 10.21 -49.33 -12.94
N THR A 141 10.28 -50.38 -12.12
CA THR A 141 10.58 -50.52 -10.70
C THR A 141 12.08 -50.57 -10.37
N THR A 142 12.52 -49.73 -9.42
CA THR A 142 13.52 -49.98 -8.31
C THR A 142 14.94 -50.52 -8.63
N PRO A 143 15.91 -50.54 -7.68
CA PRO A 143 16.26 -49.61 -6.59
C PRO A 143 17.80 -49.35 -6.48
N PHE A 144 18.17 -48.45 -5.55
CA PHE A 144 19.40 -48.50 -4.72
C PHE A 144 20.80 -48.34 -5.36
N VAL A 145 21.49 -47.22 -5.07
CA VAL A 145 22.89 -47.20 -4.57
C VAL A 145 23.14 -45.88 -3.80
N VAL A 146 23.53 -45.99 -2.53
CA VAL A 146 24.33 -45.03 -1.74
C VAL A 146 25.58 -45.81 -1.35
N PRO A 147 26.81 -45.31 -1.55
CA PRO A 147 27.58 -44.62 -0.48
C PRO A 147 28.61 -43.61 -1.06
N GLU A 148 29.41 -42.78 -0.39
CA GLU A 148 29.60 -42.29 0.98
C GLU A 148 30.89 -41.40 0.93
N LYS A 149 30.94 -40.38 1.80
CA LYS A 149 32.13 -39.74 2.46
C LYS A 149 33.10 -38.75 1.76
N GLN A 150 33.49 -37.82 2.66
CA GLN A 150 34.79 -37.10 2.81
C GLN A 150 35.03 -35.88 1.90
N GLN A 151 35.56 -34.73 2.31
CA GLN A 151 36.04 -34.19 3.59
C GLN A 151 36.35 -32.68 3.36
N LEU A 152 36.20 -31.83 4.39
CA LEU A 152 36.80 -30.46 4.53
C LEU A 152 38.37 -30.58 4.54
N PRO A 153 39.24 -29.54 4.50
CA PRO A 153 39.02 -28.08 4.67
C PRO A 153 39.97 -27.10 3.92
N LYS A 154 39.77 -25.78 4.13
CA LYS A 154 40.74 -24.64 4.35
C LYS A 154 40.17 -23.32 3.78
N GLU A 155 39.81 -22.34 4.61
CA GLU A 155 40.62 -21.21 5.13
C GLU A 155 41.26 -20.34 4.03
N GLU A 156 40.73 -19.12 3.79
CA GLU A 156 41.37 -17.83 4.13
C GLU A 156 40.49 -16.60 3.71
N THR A 157 40.38 -15.66 4.66
CA THR A 157 40.34 -14.18 4.60
C THR A 157 39.72 -13.41 3.41
N ASP A 158 38.74 -12.54 3.72
CA ASP A 158 38.69 -11.07 3.44
C ASP A 158 37.24 -10.55 3.52
N MET A 159 36.87 -9.74 4.52
CA MET A 159 36.91 -8.27 4.55
C MET A 159 35.82 -7.57 3.70
N TYR A 160 34.87 -6.94 4.40
CA TYR A 160 33.85 -5.93 4.02
C TYR A 160 33.35 -5.84 2.56
N SER A 161 32.05 -6.09 2.35
CA SER A 161 31.19 -5.06 1.73
C SER A 161 29.72 -5.21 2.13
N VAL A 162 29.23 -4.15 2.78
CA VAL A 162 27.81 -3.85 2.90
C VAL A 162 27.33 -3.40 1.54
N THR A 163 26.29 -4.02 0.99
CA THR A 163 25.52 -3.42 -0.11
C THR A 163 24.04 -3.68 0.10
N SER A 164 23.38 -2.66 0.65
CA SER A 164 21.96 -2.42 0.46
C SER A 164 21.68 -2.24 -1.04
N LYS A 165 20.87 -3.12 -1.62
CA LYS A 165 20.18 -2.85 -2.89
C LYS A 165 18.68 -2.82 -2.62
N GLN A 166 18.20 -1.61 -2.37
CA GLN A 166 16.84 -1.20 -2.66
C GLN A 166 16.63 -1.35 -4.17
N GLN A 167 15.74 -2.25 -4.58
CA GLN A 167 15.17 -2.24 -5.92
C GLN A 167 13.76 -1.69 -5.82
N HIS A 168 13.63 -0.48 -6.33
CA HIS A 168 12.41 0.22 -6.68
C HIS A 168 11.73 -0.56 -7.81
N LEU A 169 10.58 -1.18 -7.50
CA LEU A 169 9.66 -1.70 -8.51
C LEU A 169 8.61 -0.63 -8.78
N SER A 170 8.60 -0.14 -10.01
CA SER A 170 7.65 0.78 -10.59
C SER A 170 6.23 0.24 -10.50
N ALA A 171 5.35 0.98 -9.83
CA ALA A 171 3.91 0.81 -9.87
C ALA A 171 3.36 1.45 -11.17
N THR A 172 3.56 0.77 -12.30
CA THR A 172 2.90 1.16 -13.56
C THR A 172 2.29 -0.06 -14.24
N SER A 173 1.24 -0.64 -13.66
CA SER A 173 0.25 -1.42 -14.42
C SER A 173 -0.98 -1.82 -13.59
N LEU A 174 -1.69 -0.87 -12.96
CA LEU A 174 -3.03 -1.16 -12.40
C LEU A 174 -4.02 0.04 -12.44
N THR A 175 -3.64 1.19 -13.00
CA THR A 175 -4.47 2.40 -12.96
C THR A 175 -5.44 2.56 -14.15
N ALA A 176 -5.45 1.63 -15.11
CA ALA A 176 -6.26 1.78 -16.32
C ALA A 176 -7.74 1.33 -16.21
N SER A 177 -8.17 0.68 -15.13
CA SER A 177 -9.52 0.06 -15.09
C SER A 177 -10.47 0.55 -13.99
N LEU A 178 -10.03 1.38 -13.05
CA LEU A 178 -10.92 1.91 -11.99
C LEU A 178 -11.93 2.97 -12.46
N PRO A 179 -11.61 3.89 -13.39
CA PRO A 179 -12.60 4.86 -13.88
C PRO A 179 -13.76 4.19 -14.62
N ALA A 180 -13.46 3.15 -15.40
CA ALA A 180 -14.46 2.40 -16.17
C ALA A 180 -15.43 1.62 -15.28
N ILE A 181 -14.97 1.08 -14.14
CA ILE A 181 -15.79 0.34 -13.18
C ILE A 181 -16.70 1.31 -12.39
N ILE A 182 -16.20 2.50 -12.04
CA ILE A 182 -16.98 3.52 -11.34
C ILE A 182 -18.05 4.12 -12.27
N ASP A 183 -17.74 4.36 -13.55
CA ASP A 183 -18.71 4.83 -14.54
C ASP A 183 -19.73 3.76 -14.95
N ALA A 184 -19.36 2.48 -14.89
CA ALA A 184 -20.30 1.37 -15.07
C ALA A 184 -21.25 1.25 -13.87
N ALA A 185 -20.74 1.42 -12.64
CA ALA A 185 -21.57 1.41 -11.42
C ALA A 185 -22.55 2.60 -11.39
N LYS A 186 -22.11 3.81 -11.77
CA LYS A 186 -22.98 4.99 -11.87
C LYS A 186 -24.06 4.85 -12.96
N ARG A 187 -23.73 4.25 -14.11
CA ARG A 187 -24.71 3.96 -15.16
C ARG A 187 -25.72 2.88 -14.75
N ALA A 188 -25.29 1.88 -13.98
CA ALA A 188 -26.19 0.87 -13.43
C ALA A 188 -27.17 1.45 -12.39
N THR A 189 -26.71 2.40 -11.55
CA THR A 189 -27.58 3.08 -10.57
C THR A 189 -28.56 4.06 -11.22
N GLU A 190 -28.14 4.82 -12.25
CA GLU A 190 -29.05 5.73 -12.96
C GLU A 190 -30.11 4.96 -13.76
N LYS A 191 -29.73 3.85 -14.41
CA LYS A 191 -30.66 2.97 -15.13
C LYS A 191 -31.68 2.30 -14.20
N SER A 192 -31.28 1.99 -12.96
CA SER A 192 -32.21 1.49 -11.93
C SER A 192 -33.12 2.60 -11.38
N ARG A 193 -32.64 3.85 -11.33
CA ARG A 193 -33.40 5.03 -10.89
C ARG A 193 -34.45 5.45 -11.93
N GLU A 194 -34.08 5.41 -13.21
CA GLU A 194 -35.00 5.64 -14.35
C GLU A 194 -36.07 4.55 -14.45
N SER A 195 -35.70 3.28 -14.23
CA SER A 195 -36.66 2.16 -14.21
C SER A 195 -37.69 2.30 -13.07
N MET A 196 -37.27 2.79 -11.90
CA MET A 196 -38.17 3.08 -10.77
C MET A 196 -39.05 4.33 -11.01
N HIS A 197 -38.53 5.35 -11.69
CA HIS A 197 -39.29 6.55 -12.03
C HIS A 197 -40.32 6.29 -13.14
N SER A 198 -39.99 5.42 -14.10
CA SER A 198 -40.91 4.94 -15.13
C SER A 198 -42.03 4.07 -14.54
N GLN A 199 -41.73 3.20 -13.55
CA GLN A 199 -42.77 2.47 -12.80
C GLN A 199 -43.65 3.38 -11.94
N ARG A 200 -43.10 4.46 -11.37
CA ARG A 200 -43.87 5.46 -10.61
C ARG A 200 -44.76 6.32 -11.51
N SER A 201 -44.34 6.58 -12.75
CA SER A 201 -45.11 7.35 -13.75
C SER A 201 -46.27 6.56 -14.37
N MET A 202 -46.25 5.22 -14.33
CA MET A 202 -47.40 4.41 -14.76
C MET A 202 -48.44 4.21 -13.63
N ALA A 203 -48.05 4.44 -12.37
CA ALA A 203 -48.95 4.36 -11.22
C ALA A 203 -49.71 5.68 -10.95
N SER A 204 -49.34 6.78 -11.60
CA SER A 204 -49.93 8.11 -11.41
C SER A 204 -50.93 8.50 -12.51
N HIS A 205 -51.65 7.54 -13.10
CA HIS A 205 -52.63 7.82 -14.17
C HIS A 205 -54.02 7.24 -13.90
N LEU A 206 -54.39 7.06 -12.63
CA LEU A 206 -55.75 6.67 -12.22
C LEU A 206 -56.28 7.43 -10.99
N GLU A 207 -55.64 8.51 -10.59
CA GLU A 207 -56.14 9.38 -9.51
C GLU A 207 -55.97 10.82 -9.98
N ASP A 208 -57.00 11.38 -10.60
CA ASP A 208 -57.29 12.83 -10.67
C ASP A 208 -58.56 13.03 -11.54
N ASP A 209 -59.72 12.75 -10.94
CA ASP A 209 -61.02 13.29 -11.36
C ASP A 209 -61.98 13.12 -10.16
N ASP A 210 -61.92 14.05 -9.20
CA ASP A 210 -63.08 14.47 -8.40
C ASP A 210 -62.67 15.57 -7.41
N ASP A 211 -62.78 16.82 -7.86
CA ASP A 211 -62.75 18.00 -6.97
C ASP A 211 -63.82 18.99 -7.44
N GLN A 212 -65.10 18.70 -7.13
CA GLN A 212 -66.13 19.74 -7.00
C GLN A 212 -67.36 19.28 -6.20
N VAL A 213 -67.31 19.31 -4.85
CA VAL A 213 -68.48 19.67 -4.05
C VAL A 213 -68.09 20.31 -2.71
N ASP A 214 -68.76 21.42 -2.40
CA ASP A 214 -68.60 22.32 -1.24
C ASP A 214 -68.69 21.65 0.15
N PRO A 215 -68.21 22.34 1.21
CA PRO A 215 -68.05 21.79 2.54
C PRO A 215 -69.25 22.10 3.46
N MET A 216 -69.92 21.07 3.99
CA MET A 216 -70.63 21.22 5.26
C MET A 216 -70.63 19.91 6.06
N LEU A 217 -70.42 20.08 7.37
CA LEU A 217 -70.59 19.14 8.49
C LEU A 217 -69.35 18.38 8.97
N ALA A 218 -68.46 19.14 9.61
CA ALA A 218 -67.88 18.70 10.87
C ALA A 218 -68.85 19.04 12.02
N SER A 219 -68.88 18.15 13.03
CA SER A 219 -69.55 18.24 14.34
C SER A 219 -70.83 17.42 14.45
N VAL A 220 -70.72 16.22 15.05
CA VAL A 220 -71.34 15.85 16.34
C VAL A 220 -70.88 14.43 16.68
N ARG A 221 -69.93 14.32 17.62
CA ARG A 221 -69.86 13.21 18.57
C ARG A 221 -70.45 13.74 19.87
N ASP A 222 -71.57 13.17 20.29
CA ASP A 222 -71.92 12.82 21.68
C ASP A 222 -73.43 12.69 21.82
N SER A 223 -73.92 11.45 22.03
CA SER A 223 -75.02 11.09 22.96
C SER A 223 -75.54 9.66 22.71
N PRO A 224 -76.07 8.99 23.76
CA PRO A 224 -76.30 7.54 23.83
C PRO A 224 -77.55 7.11 23.02
N PRO A 225 -77.78 5.79 22.78
CA PRO A 225 -78.99 5.38 22.09
C PRO A 225 -80.19 5.59 23.01
N THR A 226 -80.96 6.64 22.78
CA THR A 226 -82.31 6.80 23.35
C THR A 226 -83.28 5.97 22.54
N LEU A 227 -83.93 5.01 23.22
CA LEU A 227 -85.21 4.44 22.81
C LEU A 227 -86.16 5.56 22.38
N SER A 228 -86.61 5.52 21.12
CA SER A 228 -87.82 6.19 20.66
C SER A 228 -88.59 5.20 19.80
N THR A 229 -89.49 4.49 20.46
CA THR A 229 -90.92 4.40 20.13
C THR A 229 -91.26 4.72 18.67
N ASP A 230 -91.05 3.77 17.76
CA ASP A 230 -91.82 3.73 16.53
C ASP A 230 -93.05 2.86 16.74
N ALA A 231 -94.19 3.51 16.47
CA ALA A 231 -95.51 3.02 16.71
C ALA A 231 -95.77 1.71 15.96
N ILE A 232 -96.20 0.73 16.74
CA ILE A 232 -96.96 -0.43 16.28
C ILE A 232 -98.03 0.07 15.27
N PRO A 233 -98.05 -0.39 14.01
CA PRO A 233 -99.20 -0.14 13.17
C PRO A 233 -100.42 -0.81 13.83
N PRO A 234 -101.56 -0.12 13.96
CA PRO A 234 -102.72 -0.71 14.62
C PRO A 234 -103.15 -1.98 13.87
N PRO A 235 -103.75 -2.95 14.57
CA PRO A 235 -104.25 -4.17 13.95
C PRO A 235 -105.26 -3.80 12.86
N VAL A 236 -105.08 -4.38 11.67
CA VAL A 236 -106.07 -4.34 10.59
C VAL A 236 -107.41 -4.78 11.18
N PRO A 237 -108.50 -4.01 11.02
CA PRO A 237 -109.80 -4.39 11.57
C PRO A 237 -110.25 -5.73 10.96
N PRO A 238 -110.95 -6.60 11.73
CA PRO A 238 -111.52 -7.81 11.16
C PRO A 238 -112.46 -7.42 10.01
N PRO A 239 -112.65 -8.29 8.99
CA PRO A 239 -113.64 -8.03 7.97
C PRO A 239 -114.97 -7.76 8.67
N ALA A 240 -115.61 -6.64 8.31
CA ALA A 240 -116.91 -6.27 8.84
C ALA A 240 -117.81 -7.49 8.80
N SER A 241 -118.26 -7.93 9.98
CA SER A 241 -119.41 -8.83 10.09
C SER A 241 -120.56 -8.11 9.40
N ALA A 242 -120.78 -8.43 8.12
CA ALA A 242 -122.02 -8.14 7.46
C ALA A 242 -123.06 -8.96 8.20
N SER A 243 -123.68 -8.33 9.20
CA SER A 243 -124.96 -8.75 9.77
C SER A 243 -125.98 -8.73 8.65
N PHE A 244 -125.97 -9.77 7.83
CA PHE A 244 -127.06 -10.12 6.96
C PHE A 244 -128.13 -10.68 7.90
N MET A 245 -128.98 -9.79 8.42
CA MET A 245 -130.26 -10.21 8.99
C MET A 245 -130.99 -10.99 7.89
N PRO A 246 -131.43 -12.23 8.12
CA PRO A 246 -132.47 -12.80 7.28
C PRO A 246 -133.73 -11.97 7.54
N GLU A 247 -134.17 -11.28 6.50
CA GLU A 247 -135.46 -10.60 6.44
C GLU A 247 -136.56 -11.62 6.79
N LEU A 248 -137.14 -11.52 7.99
CA LEU A 248 -138.35 -12.27 8.33
C LEU A 248 -139.52 -11.72 7.50
N PRO A 249 -140.32 -12.57 6.83
CA PRO A 249 -141.52 -12.12 6.13
C PRO A 249 -142.58 -11.63 7.14
N PRO A 250 -143.52 -10.76 6.71
CA PRO A 250 -144.38 -10.01 7.61
C PRO A 250 -145.42 -10.92 8.26
N SER A 251 -145.53 -10.89 9.58
CA SER A 251 -146.71 -11.37 10.28
C SER A 251 -147.74 -10.25 10.33
N THR A 252 -148.53 -10.09 9.27
CA THR A 252 -149.83 -9.44 9.40
C THR A 252 -150.89 -10.48 9.73
N THR A 253 -151.78 -10.08 10.63
CA THR A 253 -153.17 -10.54 10.68
C THR A 253 -153.40 -11.83 11.45
N SER A 254 -153.89 -11.64 12.68
CA SER A 254 -154.99 -12.38 13.27
C SER A 254 -155.88 -13.03 12.19
N LEU A 255 -155.68 -14.32 11.97
CA LEU A 255 -156.71 -15.18 11.42
C LEU A 255 -157.94 -15.04 12.32
N ASN A 256 -159.00 -14.44 11.78
CA ASN A 256 -160.32 -14.96 12.14
C ASN A 256 -160.26 -16.47 11.87
N SER A 257 -160.70 -17.22 12.87
CA SER A 257 -161.02 -18.63 12.77
C SER A 257 -161.80 -18.89 11.49
N ASP A 258 -161.15 -19.45 10.46
CA ASP A 258 -161.73 -20.44 9.55
C ASP A 258 -160.71 -20.97 8.52
N ARG A 259 -160.52 -22.29 8.55
CA ARG A 259 -160.02 -23.23 7.52
C ARG A 259 -159.04 -22.72 6.44
N LEU A 260 -157.77 -23.17 6.50
CA LEU A 260 -156.90 -23.37 5.32
C LEU A 260 -156.05 -24.66 5.48
N SER A 261 -155.80 -25.34 4.36
CA SER A 261 -155.58 -26.78 4.17
C SER A 261 -154.14 -27.31 4.38
N GLY A 262 -154.02 -28.62 4.64
CA GLY A 262 -152.77 -29.37 4.88
C GLY A 262 -151.60 -29.21 3.87
N PRO A 263 -151.80 -28.94 2.56
CA PRO A 263 -150.69 -28.79 1.61
C PRO A 263 -149.79 -27.55 1.84
N ARG A 264 -150.28 -26.54 2.57
CA ARG A 264 -149.56 -25.27 2.77
C ARG A 264 -148.52 -25.34 3.90
N LEU A 265 -148.74 -26.23 4.87
CA LEU A 265 -147.81 -26.50 5.97
C LEU A 265 -146.62 -27.36 5.50
N ASP A 266 -146.88 -28.35 4.64
CA ASP A 266 -145.84 -29.21 4.06
C ASP A 266 -144.86 -28.43 3.17
N ALA A 267 -145.37 -27.46 2.39
CA ALA A 267 -144.55 -26.55 1.60
C ALA A 267 -143.64 -25.65 2.47
N TYR A 268 -144.14 -25.17 3.62
CA TYR A 268 -143.36 -24.40 4.58
C TYR A 268 -142.27 -25.25 5.26
N HIS A 269 -142.59 -26.49 5.61
CA HIS A 269 -141.63 -27.45 6.17
C HIS A 269 -140.52 -27.80 5.17
N SER A 270 -140.87 -28.05 3.90
CA SER A 270 -139.91 -28.31 2.83
C SER A 270 -138.99 -27.10 2.58
N HIS A 271 -139.53 -25.87 2.65
CA HIS A 271 -138.74 -24.66 2.50
C HIS A 271 -137.74 -24.46 3.65
N LEU A 272 -138.15 -24.72 4.90
CA LEU A 272 -137.25 -24.64 6.07
C LEU A 272 -136.16 -25.72 6.04
N GLN A 273 -136.48 -26.92 5.57
CA GLN A 273 -135.52 -28.01 5.40
C GLN A 273 -134.51 -27.72 4.29
N GLN A 274 -134.94 -27.06 3.20
CA GLN A 274 -134.05 -26.54 2.18
C GLN A 274 -133.12 -25.46 2.75
N GLN A 275 -133.64 -24.48 3.50
CA GLN A 275 -132.82 -23.46 4.16
C GLN A 275 -131.79 -24.06 5.13
N LEU A 276 -132.15 -25.09 5.91
CA LEU A 276 -131.22 -25.79 6.80
C LEU A 276 -130.13 -26.55 6.01
N THR A 277 -130.49 -27.11 4.86
CA THR A 277 -129.53 -27.80 3.97
C THR A 277 -128.58 -26.80 3.34
N ASP A 278 -129.09 -25.67 2.86
CA ASP A 278 -128.30 -24.58 2.29
C ASP A 278 -127.38 -23.93 3.34
N ALA A 279 -127.86 -23.77 4.58
CA ALA A 279 -127.09 -23.26 5.71
C ALA A 279 -125.98 -24.23 6.14
N ARG A 280 -126.23 -25.54 6.14
CA ARG A 280 -125.18 -26.56 6.38
C ARG A 280 -124.13 -26.55 5.28
N ALA A 281 -124.56 -26.52 4.02
CA ALA A 281 -123.63 -26.41 2.89
C ALA A 281 -122.83 -25.11 2.92
N ALA A 282 -123.40 -24.00 3.43
CA ALA A 282 -122.66 -22.76 3.66
C ALA A 282 -121.65 -22.87 4.81
N ALA A 283 -122.00 -23.55 5.90
CA ALA A 283 -121.08 -23.82 7.00
C ALA A 283 -119.89 -24.70 6.56
N ASP A 284 -120.13 -25.75 5.79
CA ASP A 284 -119.07 -26.63 5.26
C ASP A 284 -118.13 -25.85 4.32
N ARG A 285 -118.66 -24.95 3.47
CA ARG A 285 -117.85 -24.06 2.62
C ARG A 285 -117.00 -23.10 3.44
N LEU A 286 -117.54 -22.55 4.53
CA LEU A 286 -116.80 -21.66 5.43
C LEU A 286 -115.70 -22.43 6.16
N GLU A 287 -115.98 -23.65 6.63
CA GLU A 287 -114.98 -24.50 7.27
C GLU A 287 -113.86 -24.87 6.31
N GLN A 288 -114.19 -25.25 5.07
CA GLN A 288 -113.19 -25.49 4.02
C GLN A 288 -112.34 -24.25 3.73
N THR A 289 -112.97 -23.06 3.67
CA THR A 289 -112.25 -21.79 3.46
C THR A 289 -111.32 -21.48 4.63
N ASN A 290 -111.76 -21.72 5.86
CA ASN A 290 -110.95 -21.53 7.07
C ASN A 290 -109.77 -22.50 7.12
N GLN A 291 -109.99 -23.78 6.78
CA GLN A 291 -108.91 -24.77 6.65
C GLN A 291 -107.89 -24.37 5.56
N GLN A 292 -108.37 -23.86 4.42
CA GLN A 292 -107.50 -23.36 3.35
C GLN A 292 -106.68 -22.14 3.81
N GLN A 293 -107.31 -21.19 4.51
CA GLN A 293 -106.62 -20.03 5.07
C GLN A 293 -105.58 -20.44 6.12
N GLN A 294 -105.89 -21.39 7.00
CA GLN A 294 -104.94 -21.91 7.98
C GLN A 294 -103.74 -22.57 7.29
N ALA A 295 -103.95 -23.36 6.23
CA ALA A 295 -102.87 -23.96 5.46
C ALA A 295 -102.00 -22.89 4.77
N GLN A 296 -102.61 -21.82 4.25
CA GLN A 296 -101.89 -20.68 3.69
C GLN A 296 -101.07 -19.94 4.75
N CYS A 297 -101.64 -19.67 5.93
CA CYS A 297 -100.92 -19.04 7.05
C CYS A 297 -99.71 -19.89 7.48
N ASN A 298 -99.89 -21.20 7.66
CA ASN A 298 -98.80 -22.11 8.03
C ASN A 298 -97.67 -22.09 6.97
N THR A 299 -98.03 -22.04 5.68
CA THR A 299 -97.04 -21.96 4.58
C THR A 299 -96.29 -20.64 4.61
N LEU A 300 -96.98 -19.52 4.84
CA LEU A 300 -96.36 -18.20 4.96
C LEU A 300 -95.44 -18.10 6.19
N GLU A 301 -95.83 -18.68 7.32
CA GLU A 301 -94.98 -18.75 8.51
C GLU A 301 -93.69 -19.53 8.24
N GLU A 302 -93.77 -20.64 7.52
CA GLU A 302 -92.60 -21.43 7.14
C GLU A 302 -91.67 -20.66 6.18
N GLN A 303 -92.25 -19.93 5.22
CA GLN A 303 -91.48 -19.02 4.34
C GLN A 303 -90.81 -17.88 5.14
N HIS A 304 -91.50 -17.31 6.12
CA HIS A 304 -90.94 -16.26 6.99
C HIS A 304 -89.76 -16.81 7.81
N ARG A 305 -89.91 -17.97 8.44
CA ARG A 305 -88.82 -18.61 9.19
C ARG A 305 -87.63 -18.94 8.28
N ALA A 306 -87.87 -19.36 7.05
CA ALA A 306 -86.81 -19.62 6.08
C ALA A 306 -86.06 -18.33 5.68
N LEU A 307 -86.79 -17.23 5.44
CA LEU A 307 -86.19 -15.92 5.17
C LEU A 307 -85.39 -15.39 6.37
N GLU A 308 -85.92 -15.52 7.59
CA GLU A 308 -85.20 -15.14 8.82
C GLU A 308 -83.89 -15.92 8.98
N ALA A 309 -83.91 -17.23 8.71
CA ALA A 309 -82.71 -18.06 8.73
C ALA A 309 -81.68 -17.61 7.68
N GLN A 310 -82.13 -17.24 6.47
CA GLN A 310 -81.26 -16.71 5.42
C GLN A 310 -80.65 -15.36 5.81
N ILE A 311 -81.43 -14.45 6.41
CA ILE A 311 -80.95 -13.16 6.92
C ILE A 311 -79.89 -13.37 8.00
N ALA A 312 -80.13 -14.31 8.94
CA ALA A 312 -79.17 -14.63 9.99
C ALA A 312 -77.85 -15.20 9.41
N GLN A 313 -77.95 -16.06 8.39
CA GLN A 313 -76.78 -16.59 7.68
C GLN A 313 -75.99 -15.48 6.97
N GLN A 314 -76.67 -14.60 6.23
CA GLN A 314 -76.03 -13.47 5.54
C GLN A 314 -75.40 -12.49 6.53
N THR A 315 -76.07 -12.22 7.65
CA THR A 315 -75.54 -11.37 8.74
C THR A 315 -74.22 -11.94 9.25
N THR A 316 -74.15 -13.26 9.49
CA THR A 316 -72.92 -13.94 9.93
C THR A 316 -71.81 -13.81 8.90
N GLN A 317 -72.11 -13.99 7.60
CA GLN A 317 -71.13 -13.81 6.52
C GLN A 317 -70.61 -12.39 6.44
N ILE A 318 -71.49 -11.39 6.56
CA ILE A 318 -71.12 -9.97 6.57
C ILE A 318 -70.19 -9.68 7.75
N THR A 319 -70.51 -10.16 8.96
CA THR A 319 -69.64 -9.99 10.13
C THR A 319 -68.26 -10.61 9.92
N GLN A 320 -68.19 -11.82 9.36
CA GLN A 320 -66.90 -12.47 9.05
C GLN A 320 -66.07 -11.66 8.05
N LEU A 321 -66.71 -11.12 7.00
CA LEU A 321 -66.03 -10.27 6.01
C LEU A 321 -65.53 -8.95 6.62
N ILE A 322 -66.30 -8.33 7.51
CA ILE A 322 -65.88 -7.13 8.24
C ILE A 322 -64.63 -7.42 9.08
N THR A 323 -64.63 -8.49 9.86
CA THR A 323 -63.47 -8.89 10.68
C THR A 323 -62.25 -9.20 9.82
N ALA A 324 -62.43 -9.90 8.68
CA ALA A 324 -61.34 -10.18 7.76
C ALA A 324 -60.76 -8.89 7.15
N LYS A 325 -61.61 -7.91 6.80
CA LYS A 325 -61.19 -6.60 6.30
C LYS A 325 -60.40 -5.81 7.34
N GLU A 326 -60.83 -5.81 8.59
CA GLU A 326 -60.12 -5.16 9.70
C GLU A 326 -58.73 -5.77 9.90
N GLN A 327 -58.62 -7.10 9.92
CA GLN A 327 -57.33 -7.80 10.02
C GLN A 327 -56.40 -7.49 8.84
N ALA A 328 -56.94 -7.46 7.62
CA ALA A 328 -56.16 -7.10 6.44
C ALA A 328 -55.66 -5.65 6.49
N THR A 329 -56.46 -4.73 7.04
CA THR A 329 -56.09 -3.33 7.23
C THR A 329 -54.96 -3.20 8.26
N GLU A 330 -55.05 -3.90 9.39
CA GLU A 330 -53.98 -3.89 10.40
C GLU A 330 -52.66 -4.46 9.84
N HIS A 331 -52.75 -5.54 9.05
CA HIS A 331 -51.59 -6.12 8.38
C HIS A 331 -50.97 -5.14 7.38
N HIS A 332 -51.80 -4.43 6.61
CA HIS A 332 -51.34 -3.39 5.69
C HIS A 332 -50.62 -2.24 6.41
N ASP A 333 -51.17 -1.77 7.53
CA ASP A 333 -50.56 -0.73 8.36
C ASP A 333 -49.21 -1.18 8.93
N ARG A 334 -49.12 -2.45 9.35
CA ARG A 334 -47.86 -3.05 9.83
C ARG A 334 -46.80 -3.10 8.73
N LEU A 335 -47.16 -3.60 7.56
CA LEU A 335 -46.25 -3.62 6.40
C LEU A 335 -45.81 -2.21 5.98
N THR A 336 -46.70 -1.23 6.08
CA THR A 336 -46.37 0.17 5.79
C THR A 336 -45.34 0.73 6.77
N LYS A 337 -45.46 0.38 8.07
CA LYS A 337 -44.45 0.74 9.08
C LYS A 337 -43.10 0.06 8.81
N GLU A 338 -43.10 -1.23 8.48
CA GLU A 338 -41.85 -1.94 8.13
C GLU A 338 -41.19 -1.35 6.87
N LYS A 339 -41.98 -1.02 5.84
CA LYS A 339 -41.48 -0.37 4.62
C LYS A 339 -40.85 0.99 4.91
N THR A 340 -41.47 1.82 5.75
CA THR A 340 -40.90 3.13 6.12
C THR A 340 -39.62 2.98 6.94
N GLN A 341 -39.55 2.02 7.86
CA GLN A 341 -38.34 1.70 8.61
C GLN A 341 -37.20 1.21 7.71
N LEU A 342 -37.49 0.30 6.76
CA LEU A 342 -36.50 -0.17 5.79
C LEU A 342 -36.00 0.96 4.89
N THR A 343 -36.89 1.86 4.47
CA THR A 343 -36.51 3.05 3.68
C THR A 343 -35.56 3.94 4.48
N ALA A 344 -35.88 4.23 5.75
CA ALA A 344 -35.00 5.01 6.62
C ALA A 344 -33.64 4.33 6.85
N GLY A 345 -33.61 3.00 7.01
CA GLY A 345 -32.38 2.23 7.10
C GLY A 345 -31.53 2.30 5.83
N MET A 346 -32.17 2.25 4.66
CA MET A 346 -31.49 2.41 3.37
C MET A 346 -30.87 3.81 3.24
N ASP A 347 -31.60 4.87 3.64
CA ASP A 347 -31.09 6.24 3.61
C ASP A 347 -29.88 6.42 4.55
N GLN A 348 -29.91 5.81 5.74
CA GLN A 348 -28.78 5.82 6.67
C GLN A 348 -27.55 5.08 6.10
N LEU A 349 -27.76 3.92 5.48
CA LEU A 349 -26.68 3.18 4.81
C LEU A 349 -26.09 3.98 3.65
N SER A 350 -26.93 4.66 2.86
CA SER A 350 -26.48 5.55 1.78
C SER A 350 -25.61 6.68 2.33
N LEU A 351 -26.04 7.33 3.42
CA LEU A 351 -25.27 8.38 4.08
C LEU A 351 -23.93 7.87 4.62
N GLY A 352 -23.93 6.67 5.22
CA GLY A 352 -22.71 6.00 5.68
C GLY A 352 -21.73 5.71 4.55
N MET A 353 -22.24 5.25 3.40
CA MET A 353 -21.44 4.99 2.20
C MET A 353 -20.82 6.26 1.64
N ASP A 354 -21.56 7.37 1.60
CA ASP A 354 -21.05 8.67 1.17
C ASP A 354 -19.94 9.18 2.10
N GLN A 355 -20.09 8.99 3.41
CA GLN A 355 -19.05 9.35 4.38
C GLN A 355 -17.79 8.50 4.23
N LEU A 356 -17.95 7.19 4.02
CA LEU A 356 -16.83 6.27 3.79
C LEU A 356 -16.09 6.63 2.51
N THR A 357 -16.83 6.97 1.45
CA THR A 357 -16.26 7.44 0.18
C THR A 357 -15.44 8.73 0.37
N LYS A 358 -15.97 9.70 1.13
CA LYS A 358 -15.23 10.93 1.47
C LYS A 358 -13.95 10.65 2.25
N LYS A 359 -14.01 9.80 3.29
CA LYS A 359 -12.83 9.40 4.07
C LYS A 359 -11.79 8.67 3.22
N ASN A 360 -12.23 7.76 2.35
CA ASN A 360 -11.32 7.03 1.47
C ASN A 360 -10.63 7.96 0.46
N ASN A 361 -11.37 8.91 -0.12
CA ASN A 361 -10.78 9.92 -1.01
C ASN A 361 -9.78 10.82 -0.26
N GLN A 362 -10.04 11.15 1.00
CA GLN A 362 -9.09 11.93 1.81
C GLN A 362 -7.83 11.12 2.10
N LEU A 363 -7.97 9.86 2.54
CA LEU A 363 -6.83 8.97 2.77
C LEU A 363 -5.99 8.76 1.51
N MET A 364 -6.61 8.72 0.33
CA MET A 364 -5.89 8.64 -0.94
C MET A 364 -5.03 9.89 -1.18
N LYS A 365 -5.55 11.09 -0.91
CA LYS A 365 -4.78 12.35 -1.00
C LYS A 365 -3.63 12.40 0.00
N ASP A 366 -3.89 12.00 1.25
CA ASP A 366 -2.86 12.00 2.30
C ASP A 366 -1.74 11.00 1.97
N THR A 367 -2.11 9.84 1.42
CA THR A 367 -1.14 8.84 0.94
C THR A 367 -0.31 9.38 -0.22
N GLU A 368 -0.93 10.09 -1.17
CA GLU A 368 -0.23 10.72 -2.29
C GLU A 368 0.77 11.79 -1.83
N LEU A 369 0.39 12.62 -0.85
CA LEU A 369 1.28 13.60 -0.24
C LEU A 369 2.47 12.95 0.48
N LEU A 370 2.23 11.88 1.25
CA LEU A 370 3.31 11.14 1.91
C LEU A 370 4.27 10.46 0.92
N VAL A 371 3.77 10.02 -0.23
CA VAL A 371 4.62 9.50 -1.30
C VAL A 371 5.50 10.62 -1.86
N GLN A 372 4.92 11.79 -2.16
CA GLN A 372 5.67 12.95 -2.64
C GLN A 372 6.76 13.41 -1.65
N GLU A 373 6.45 13.44 -0.35
CA GLU A 373 7.42 13.79 0.69
C GLU A 373 8.56 12.75 0.77
N ASN A 374 8.24 11.46 0.66
CA ASN A 374 9.26 10.41 0.63
C ASN A 374 10.17 10.52 -0.61
N ASP A 375 9.60 10.81 -1.78
CA ASP A 375 10.37 11.01 -3.00
C ASP A 375 11.35 12.19 -2.85
N GLN A 376 10.90 13.29 -2.23
CA GLN A 376 11.77 14.41 -1.93
C GLN A 376 12.88 14.05 -0.94
N LEU A 377 12.57 13.32 0.14
CA LEU A 377 13.58 12.85 1.10
C LEU A 377 14.60 11.90 0.46
N ILE A 378 14.20 11.10 -0.52
CA ILE A 378 15.13 10.26 -1.29
C ILE A 378 16.08 11.13 -2.11
N ILE A 379 15.56 12.17 -2.79
CA ILE A 379 16.39 13.12 -3.56
C ILE A 379 17.40 13.81 -2.64
N ASP A 380 16.96 14.32 -1.50
CA ASP A 380 17.81 15.02 -0.55
C ASP A 380 18.90 14.09 0.03
N LYS A 381 18.54 12.84 0.34
CA LYS A 381 19.48 11.82 0.80
C LYS A 381 20.55 11.53 -0.25
N ASP A 382 20.16 11.39 -1.51
CA ASP A 382 21.10 11.11 -2.60
C ASP A 382 22.03 12.31 -2.85
N GLN A 383 21.55 13.54 -2.68
CA GLN A 383 22.38 14.73 -2.75
C GLN A 383 23.41 14.77 -1.60
N LEU A 384 22.98 14.50 -0.36
CA LEU A 384 23.90 14.42 0.79
C LEU A 384 24.97 13.34 0.61
N LEU A 385 24.64 12.23 -0.05
CA LEU A 385 25.62 11.19 -0.37
C LEU A 385 26.67 11.67 -1.38
N LYS A 386 26.28 12.47 -2.39
CA LYS A 386 27.21 13.09 -3.34
C LYS A 386 28.12 14.09 -2.63
N ASP A 387 27.56 14.97 -1.81
CA ASP A 387 28.33 15.97 -1.07
C ASP A 387 29.33 15.31 -0.11
N LYS A 388 28.92 14.23 0.56
CA LYS A 388 29.80 13.43 1.42
C LYS A 388 30.95 12.80 0.63
N ALA A 389 30.69 12.27 -0.58
CA ALA A 389 31.72 11.70 -1.43
C ALA A 389 32.71 12.78 -1.89
N GLN A 390 32.21 13.96 -2.25
CA GLN A 390 33.04 15.10 -2.64
C GLN A 390 33.96 15.57 -1.51
N LEU A 391 33.43 15.71 -0.29
CA LEU A 391 34.22 16.06 0.89
C LEU A 391 35.30 15.00 1.20
N MET A 392 35.04 13.73 0.91
CA MET A 392 36.02 12.66 1.08
C MET A 392 37.20 12.83 0.11
N ILE A 393 36.91 13.15 -1.16
CA ILE A 393 37.92 13.43 -2.17
C ILE A 393 38.77 14.65 -1.77
N GLU A 394 38.13 15.74 -1.34
CA GLU A 394 38.83 16.95 -0.89
C GLU A 394 39.72 16.68 0.33
N LYS A 395 39.22 15.90 1.30
CA LYS A 395 40.00 15.50 2.47
C LYS A 395 41.24 14.69 2.08
N ASP A 396 41.10 13.75 1.15
CA ASP A 396 42.23 12.93 0.69
C ASP A 396 43.24 13.76 -0.11
N GLN A 397 42.78 14.76 -0.86
CA GLN A 397 43.66 15.71 -1.54
C GLN A 397 44.44 16.58 -0.54
N LEU A 398 43.77 17.15 0.46
CA LEU A 398 44.44 17.91 1.52
C LEU A 398 45.47 17.08 2.29
N LEU A 399 45.24 15.77 2.43
CA LEU A 399 46.20 14.87 3.06
C LEU A 399 47.47 14.70 2.21
N LYS A 400 47.32 14.62 0.88
CA LYS A 400 48.45 14.58 -0.06
C LYS A 400 49.25 15.88 0.00
N ASP A 401 48.57 17.02 -0.08
CA ASP A 401 49.20 18.35 -0.04
C ASP A 401 49.96 18.55 1.29
N LYS A 402 49.37 18.15 2.42
CA LYS A 402 50.04 18.17 3.73
C LYS A 402 51.31 17.32 3.75
N THR A 403 51.28 16.15 3.12
CA THR A 403 52.43 15.25 3.05
C THR A 403 53.53 15.82 2.17
N GLN A 404 53.16 16.42 1.03
CA GLN A 404 54.10 17.09 0.13
C GLN A 404 54.79 18.26 0.85
N LEU A 405 54.04 19.13 1.52
CA LEU A 405 54.60 20.25 2.28
C LEU A 405 55.56 19.77 3.39
N ALA A 406 55.24 18.66 4.05
CA ALA A 406 56.14 18.07 5.05
C ALA A 406 57.47 17.62 4.43
N ASN A 407 57.43 17.02 3.24
CA ASN A 407 58.62 16.59 2.51
C ASN A 407 59.47 17.79 2.04
N GLU A 408 58.85 18.81 1.46
CA GLU A 408 59.51 20.04 1.03
C GLU A 408 60.18 20.75 2.22
N ASN A 409 59.49 20.85 3.35
CA ASN A 409 60.06 21.43 4.57
C ASN A 409 61.24 20.59 5.11
N GLY A 410 61.17 19.27 4.99
CA GLY A 410 62.29 18.38 5.31
C GLY A 410 63.52 18.61 4.40
N GLN A 411 63.30 18.79 3.09
CA GLN A 411 64.37 19.11 2.15
C GLN A 411 65.01 20.47 2.44
N LEU A 412 64.19 21.50 2.68
CA LEU A 412 64.68 22.83 3.05
C LEU A 412 65.51 22.80 4.34
N MET A 413 65.15 21.94 5.30
CA MET A 413 65.95 21.76 6.52
C MET A 413 67.33 21.17 6.21
N ILE A 414 67.40 20.18 5.32
CA ILE A 414 68.67 19.58 4.88
C ILE A 414 69.54 20.61 4.14
N GLU A 415 68.95 21.39 3.22
CA GLU A 415 69.66 22.44 2.49
C GLU A 415 70.18 23.52 3.43
N LYS A 416 69.36 23.95 4.41
CA LYS A 416 69.78 24.90 5.45
C LYS A 416 70.99 24.38 6.24
N ASP A 417 70.99 23.11 6.63
CA ASP A 417 72.10 22.49 7.35
C ASP A 417 73.36 22.39 6.48
N GLN A 418 73.20 22.15 5.17
CA GLN A 418 74.32 22.15 4.23
C GLN A 418 74.92 23.55 4.04
N LEU A 419 74.09 24.58 3.86
CA LEU A 419 74.54 25.98 3.78
C LEU A 419 75.24 26.43 5.06
N LEU A 420 74.81 25.95 6.23
CA LEU A 420 75.50 26.18 7.50
C LEU A 420 76.92 25.59 7.49
N LYS A 421 77.10 24.36 7.00
CA LYS A 421 78.43 23.74 6.86
C LYS A 421 79.32 24.53 5.90
N ASP A 422 78.78 24.92 4.76
CA ASP A 422 79.53 25.69 3.75
C ASP A 422 79.93 27.06 4.30
N LYS A 423 79.03 27.73 5.04
CA LYS A 423 79.34 28.97 5.76
C LYS A 423 80.48 28.80 6.75
N THR A 424 80.49 27.71 7.53
CA THR A 424 81.60 27.41 8.47
C THR A 424 82.90 27.15 7.73
N LYS A 425 82.86 26.44 6.59
CA LYS A 425 84.04 26.19 5.76
C LYS A 425 84.64 27.49 5.22
N ILE A 426 83.80 28.37 4.65
CA ILE A 426 84.24 29.67 4.14
C ILE A 426 84.85 30.53 5.27
N ALA A 427 84.28 30.49 6.48
CA ALA A 427 84.85 31.19 7.62
C ALA A 427 86.27 30.68 7.96
N ASN A 428 86.46 29.35 7.98
CA ASN A 428 87.77 28.75 8.21
C ASN A 428 88.78 29.10 7.10
N ASP A 429 88.36 29.03 5.83
CA ASP A 429 89.20 29.38 4.68
C ASP A 429 89.60 30.87 4.72
N SER A 430 88.66 31.75 5.13
CA SER A 430 88.92 33.17 5.35
C SER A 430 89.94 33.41 6.46
N ASP A 431 89.82 32.71 7.59
CA ASP A 431 90.77 32.80 8.70
C ASP A 431 92.17 32.30 8.28
N GLN A 432 92.23 31.26 7.44
CA GLN A 432 93.49 30.75 6.91
C GLN A 432 94.15 31.74 5.95
N LEU A 433 93.40 32.32 5.02
CA LEU A 433 93.89 33.38 4.14
C LEU A 433 94.41 34.60 4.92
N LEU A 434 93.78 34.92 6.06
CA LEU A 434 94.26 36.00 6.93
C LEU A 434 95.65 35.68 7.52
N LYS A 435 95.90 34.42 7.90
CA LYS A 435 97.23 33.97 8.37
C LYS A 435 98.25 34.00 7.25
N ASP A 436 97.89 33.51 6.07
CA ASP A 436 98.79 33.50 4.90
C ASP A 436 99.15 34.93 4.48
N LYS A 437 98.18 35.85 4.54
CA LYS A 437 98.43 37.29 4.33
C LYS A 437 99.41 37.86 5.35
N ALA A 438 99.24 37.54 6.65
CA ALA A 438 100.17 37.98 7.68
C ALA A 438 101.59 37.40 7.48
N GLN A 439 101.70 36.16 7.02
CA GLN A 439 102.99 35.56 6.65
C GLN A 439 103.63 36.27 5.45
N LEU A 440 102.84 36.63 4.44
CA LEU A 440 103.31 37.39 3.28
C LEU A 440 103.83 38.77 3.70
N ASP A 441 103.11 39.49 4.56
CA ASP A 441 103.55 40.78 5.11
C ASP A 441 104.89 40.65 5.86
N GLN A 442 105.09 39.56 6.61
CA GLN A 442 106.37 39.28 7.28
C GLN A 442 107.52 39.04 6.29
N LEU A 443 107.28 38.28 5.22
CA LEU A 443 108.28 38.04 4.17
C LEU A 443 108.62 39.32 3.40
N ILE A 444 107.66 40.23 3.21
CA ILE A 444 107.92 41.55 2.60
C ILE A 444 108.88 42.35 3.48
N ILE A 445 108.66 42.39 4.81
CA ILE A 445 109.56 43.05 5.76
C ILE A 445 110.98 42.47 5.68
N GLU A 446 111.09 41.13 5.67
CA GLU A 446 112.38 40.44 5.54
C GLU A 446 113.07 40.75 4.20
N LYS A 447 112.31 40.74 3.10
CA LYS A 447 112.82 41.11 1.77
C LYS A 447 113.37 42.54 1.77
N ASP A 448 112.65 43.49 2.35
CA ASP A 448 113.08 44.88 2.43
C ASP A 448 114.34 45.04 3.28
N GLN A 449 114.49 44.23 4.34
CA GLN A 449 115.72 44.17 5.12
C GLN A 449 116.89 43.59 4.30
N LEU A 450 116.69 42.49 3.59
CA LEU A 450 117.71 41.90 2.70
C LEU A 450 118.12 42.86 1.56
N VAL A 451 117.19 43.66 1.05
CA VAL A 451 117.51 44.71 0.05
C VAL A 451 118.41 45.78 0.64
N LYS A 452 118.17 46.21 1.90
CA LYS A 452 119.06 47.14 2.61
C LYS A 452 120.44 46.53 2.82
N ASP A 453 120.50 45.27 3.25
CA ASP A 453 121.76 44.56 3.48
C ASP A 453 122.55 44.38 2.17
N LYS A 454 121.87 44.04 1.07
CA LYS A 454 122.46 43.97 -0.27
C LYS A 454 123.02 45.32 -0.73
N ALA A 455 122.31 46.42 -0.45
CA ALA A 455 122.79 47.77 -0.76
C ALA A 455 124.02 48.16 0.07
N HIS A 456 124.07 47.76 1.35
CA HIS A 456 125.26 47.94 2.19
C HIS A 456 126.46 47.16 1.64
N LEU A 457 126.28 45.87 1.33
CA LEU A 457 127.31 45.04 0.74
C LEU A 457 127.80 45.58 -0.60
N ALA A 458 126.92 46.13 -1.44
CA ALA A 458 127.31 46.77 -2.69
C ALA A 458 128.24 47.97 -2.46
N LYS A 459 127.92 48.84 -1.48
CA LYS A 459 128.80 49.97 -1.10
C LYS A 459 130.14 49.49 -0.55
N GLU A 460 130.13 48.44 0.25
CA GLU A 460 131.36 47.86 0.78
C GLU A 460 132.21 47.24 -0.33
N ASN A 461 131.58 46.62 -1.33
CA ASN A 461 132.27 46.09 -2.50
C ASN A 461 132.84 47.20 -3.39
N GLU A 462 132.13 48.32 -3.57
CA GLU A 462 132.67 49.52 -4.23
C GLU A 462 133.88 50.10 -3.47
N ARG A 463 133.84 50.09 -2.13
CA ARG A 463 134.97 50.50 -1.28
C ARG A 463 136.16 49.55 -1.47
N LEU A 464 135.94 48.24 -1.40
CA LEU A 464 136.98 47.23 -1.60
C LEU A 464 137.55 47.27 -3.03
N GLN A 465 136.71 47.53 -4.04
CA GLN A 465 137.15 47.72 -5.41
C GLN A 465 138.03 48.97 -5.53
N SER A 466 137.63 50.07 -4.89
CA SER A 466 138.46 51.29 -4.83
C SER A 466 139.80 51.03 -4.14
N GLU A 467 139.82 50.24 -3.07
CA GLU A 467 141.05 49.82 -2.36
C GLU A 467 141.92 48.89 -3.24
N HIS A 468 141.31 47.95 -3.97
CA HIS A 468 142.02 47.10 -4.92
C HIS A 468 142.60 47.91 -6.08
N ASP A 469 141.85 48.85 -6.63
CA ASP A 469 142.30 49.74 -7.69
C ASP A 469 143.46 50.63 -7.19
N GLN A 470 143.41 51.06 -5.94
CA GLN A 470 144.50 51.80 -5.28
C GLN A 470 145.75 50.94 -5.08
N LEU A 471 145.62 49.67 -4.65
CA LEU A 471 146.72 48.71 -4.56
C LEU A 471 147.28 48.31 -5.94
N THR A 472 146.45 48.33 -6.98
CA THR A 472 146.85 48.05 -8.36
C THR A 472 147.59 49.26 -8.96
N ALA A 473 147.15 50.48 -8.63
CA ALA A 473 147.89 51.71 -8.92
C ALA A 473 149.24 51.76 -8.17
N ASP A 474 149.30 51.27 -6.92
CA ASP A 474 150.57 51.13 -6.18
C ASP A 474 151.50 50.08 -6.81
N ARG A 475 150.97 48.99 -7.39
CA ARG A 475 151.77 48.08 -8.24
C ARG A 475 152.26 48.74 -9.52
N LEU A 476 151.49 49.64 -10.12
CA LEU A 476 151.85 50.33 -11.37
C LEU A 476 152.90 51.45 -11.19
N ILE A 477 153.10 51.97 -9.97
CA ILE A 477 154.17 52.92 -9.65
C ILE A 477 155.50 52.19 -9.36
N LYS A 478 155.47 50.90 -9.04
CA LYS A 478 156.64 50.15 -8.54
C LYS A 478 157.51 49.48 -9.61
N ASP A 479 157.06 49.26 -10.84
CA ASP A 479 157.87 48.55 -11.84
C ASP A 479 157.82 49.15 -13.26
N ARG A 480 158.86 49.93 -13.61
CA ARG A 480 159.33 50.08 -15.00
C ARG A 480 160.85 50.25 -15.07
N SER A 481 161.57 49.12 -15.01
CA SER A 481 162.89 48.96 -15.64
C SER A 481 163.11 47.50 -16.08
N THR A 482 163.44 47.35 -17.38
CA THR A 482 164.12 46.25 -18.09
C THR A 482 163.45 44.88 -18.34
N GLN A 483 162.84 44.78 -19.54
CA GLN A 483 162.93 43.80 -20.65
C GLN A 483 163.77 42.49 -20.53
N ALA A 484 163.19 41.32 -20.89
CA ALA A 484 163.52 40.50 -22.09
C ALA A 484 163.13 38.99 -21.98
N SER A 485 162.68 38.44 -23.13
CA SER A 485 162.56 37.02 -23.59
C SER A 485 161.18 36.31 -23.59
N ASP A 486 160.88 35.75 -24.77
CA ASP A 486 159.70 35.01 -25.33
C ASP A 486 160.31 33.88 -26.24
N PRO A 487 159.62 32.88 -26.88
CA PRO A 487 158.22 32.36 -26.85
C PRO A 487 158.20 30.76 -26.89
N PRO A 488 157.19 29.97 -27.39
CA PRO A 488 155.81 30.24 -27.83
C PRO A 488 154.68 29.30 -27.29
N SER A 489 153.43 29.81 -27.27
CA SER A 489 152.12 29.28 -27.78
C SER A 489 151.65 27.82 -27.48
N PRO A 490 150.32 27.47 -27.50
CA PRO A 490 149.13 28.23 -27.98
C PRO A 490 147.96 28.31 -26.97
N TYR A 491 147.21 29.43 -26.84
CA TYR A 491 146.20 29.99 -27.76
C TYR A 491 145.15 29.01 -28.31
N HIS A 492 143.95 29.02 -27.70
CA HIS A 492 142.66 29.35 -28.33
C HIS A 492 141.75 29.90 -27.21
N HIS A 493 141.22 31.14 -27.27
CA HIS A 493 140.14 31.66 -28.13
C HIS A 493 138.84 30.87 -27.91
N HIS A 494 137.78 31.42 -27.30
CA HIS A 494 136.85 32.41 -27.87
C HIS A 494 136.05 33.06 -26.70
N GLN A 495 136.20 34.36 -26.39
CA GLN A 495 135.39 35.49 -26.87
C GLN A 495 133.92 35.21 -27.26
N ALA A 496 133.04 35.86 -26.48
CA ALA A 496 132.02 36.83 -26.90
C ALA A 496 131.14 36.54 -28.14
N THR A 497 129.83 36.54 -27.90
CA THR A 497 128.84 37.33 -28.66
C THR A 497 127.67 37.58 -27.69
N LEU A 498 127.59 38.69 -26.95
CA LEU A 498 127.20 40.04 -27.35
C LEU A 498 125.95 40.11 -28.24
N ALA A 499 125.04 40.95 -27.73
CA ALA A 499 124.30 41.96 -28.48
C ALA A 499 122.88 41.62 -28.94
N MET A 500 122.00 42.53 -28.48
CA MET A 500 120.96 43.19 -29.26
C MET A 500 119.73 42.31 -29.58
N GLN A 501 118.49 42.77 -29.51
CA GLN A 501 117.88 44.09 -29.74
C GLN A 501 116.56 44.12 -28.91
N ASN A 502 116.25 45.24 -28.26
CA ASN A 502 115.32 46.25 -28.77
C ASN A 502 113.98 45.72 -29.33
N SER A 503 112.93 46.11 -28.58
CA SER A 503 111.73 46.80 -29.07
C SER A 503 110.58 46.02 -29.72
N ALA A 504 109.38 46.54 -29.39
CA ALA A 504 108.13 46.53 -30.15
C ALA A 504 107.23 45.29 -30.06
N ALA A 505 106.28 45.40 -29.13
CA ALA A 505 104.85 45.57 -29.42
C ALA A 505 104.18 44.76 -30.56
N LEU A 506 103.05 44.16 -30.16
CA LEU A 506 101.83 43.80 -30.90
C LEU A 506 101.67 42.36 -31.46
N THR A 507 100.64 41.72 -30.89
CA THR A 507 99.57 40.92 -31.53
C THR A 507 99.86 39.52 -32.07
N ASN A 508 99.38 38.50 -31.35
CA ASN A 508 98.36 37.49 -31.75
C ASN A 508 98.55 36.23 -30.88
N ILE A 509 97.65 35.95 -29.93
CA ILE A 509 96.51 35.04 -30.09
C ILE A 509 96.91 33.72 -30.77
N ASN A 510 97.13 32.68 -29.97
CA ASN A 510 96.49 31.38 -30.23
C ASN A 510 96.34 30.56 -28.95
N VAL A 511 95.12 30.09 -28.74
CA VAL A 511 94.63 29.31 -27.59
C VAL A 511 94.82 27.82 -27.88
N PRO A 512 95.23 26.96 -26.92
CA PRO A 512 94.94 25.54 -27.00
C PRO A 512 93.59 25.26 -26.31
N MET A 513 92.63 24.75 -27.10
CA MET A 513 91.33 24.29 -26.64
C MET A 513 91.48 22.95 -25.92
N GLU A 514 91.33 22.96 -24.59
CA GLU A 514 91.05 21.76 -23.80
C GLU A 514 89.51 21.56 -23.81
N GLY A 515 89.06 20.44 -24.39
CA GLY A 515 87.64 20.16 -24.63
C GLY A 515 86.81 19.95 -23.37
N TYR A 516 85.52 20.33 -23.44
CA TYR A 516 84.55 20.10 -22.37
C TYR A 516 84.32 18.59 -22.13
N PRO A 517 84.12 18.16 -20.87
CA PRO A 517 83.80 16.77 -20.56
C PRO A 517 82.46 16.34 -21.19
N PRO A 518 82.34 15.08 -21.68
CA PRO A 518 81.19 14.61 -22.45
C PRO A 518 79.83 14.68 -21.72
N GLN A 519 79.84 14.84 -20.39
CA GLN A 519 78.64 15.05 -19.57
C GLN A 519 78.00 16.43 -19.79
N VAL A 520 78.80 17.46 -20.11
CA VAL A 520 78.31 18.83 -20.35
C VAL A 520 77.71 18.96 -21.75
N LEU A 521 78.23 18.22 -22.74
CA LEU A 521 77.63 18.19 -24.08
C LEU A 521 76.24 17.51 -24.07
N MET A 522 76.06 16.46 -23.25
CA MET A 522 74.78 15.76 -23.12
C MET A 522 73.71 16.61 -22.43
N THR A 523 74.06 17.38 -21.39
CA THR A 523 73.11 18.26 -20.71
C THR A 523 72.70 19.44 -21.58
N VAL A 524 73.64 20.03 -22.32
CA VAL A 524 73.34 21.13 -23.25
C VAL A 524 72.55 20.63 -24.46
N SER A 525 72.87 19.45 -25.01
CA SER A 525 72.08 18.83 -26.09
C SER A 525 70.66 18.45 -25.64
N GLY A 526 70.51 17.94 -24.42
CA GLY A 526 69.20 17.62 -23.83
C GLY A 526 68.34 18.86 -23.58
N LEU A 527 68.93 19.96 -23.09
CA LEU A 527 68.24 21.24 -22.90
C LEU A 527 67.79 21.86 -24.23
N VAL A 528 68.62 21.77 -25.28
CA VAL A 528 68.25 22.25 -26.62
C VAL A 528 67.11 21.42 -27.21
N PHE A 529 67.10 20.10 -27.01
CA PHE A 529 66.00 19.22 -27.45
C PHE A 529 64.69 19.49 -26.69
N LEU A 530 64.76 19.72 -25.38
CA LEU A 530 63.59 20.03 -24.55
C LEU A 530 62.99 21.40 -24.90
N LEU A 531 63.85 22.40 -25.16
CA LEU A 531 63.41 23.73 -25.56
C LEU A 531 62.85 23.77 -26.98
N THR A 532 63.36 22.96 -27.91
CA THR A 532 62.77 22.84 -29.26
C THR A 532 61.44 22.10 -29.24
N TYR A 533 61.27 21.08 -28.38
CA TYR A 533 60.01 20.33 -28.25
C TYR A 533 58.90 21.09 -27.48
N LEU A 534 59.26 22.12 -26.69
CA LEU A 534 58.30 22.96 -25.96
C LEU A 534 57.81 24.17 -26.76
N PHE A 535 58.49 24.54 -27.85
CA PHE A 535 58.20 25.74 -28.65
C PHE A 535 57.84 25.46 -30.13
N PHE A 536 57.83 24.20 -30.54
CA PHE A 536 57.27 23.67 -31.79
C PHE A 536 56.40 22.46 -31.46
#